data_AF-A0A4R4L789-F1
#
_entry.id   AF-A0A4R4L789-F1
#
_cell.length_a   1.000
_cell.length_b   1.000
_cell.length_c   1.000
_cell.angle_alpha   90.00
_cell.angle_beta   90.00
_cell.angle_gamma   90.00
#
_symmetry.space_group_name_H-M   'P 1'
#
loop_
_entity.id
_entity.type
_entity.pdbx_description
1 polymer ?
#
loop_
_entity_poly.entity_id
_entity_poly.type
_entity_poly.pdbx_seq_one_letter_code
_entity_poly.pdbx_strand_id
1 'polypeptide(L)'
;TRTIDGLLLGVAVGSGFAALETMGYAFVALLGTHGDLLSVTHLLLTRAITEPGGHAAWTGLATAALVAVRNSRHHGLALLRFALVFAGVVTLHALWDASGGGAAYLAIGGISLAALLLVTWRLNHTERRSQSAPTRPDLPFLVTRRASR
;
A
#
# COMPACT_ATOMS: atom_id res chain seq x y z
N THR A 1 1.73 -0.49 -16.54
CA THR A 1 0.96 -0.83 -15.32
C THR A 1 0.78 0.43 -14.52
N ARG A 2 -0.44 0.68 -14.02
CA ARG A 2 -0.71 1.87 -13.22
C ARG A 2 -0.13 1.67 -11.82
N THR A 3 0.25 2.74 -11.16
CA THR A 3 0.79 2.68 -9.79
C THR A 3 -0.23 2.09 -8.81
N ILE A 4 -1.53 2.32 -9.05
CA ILE A 4 -2.60 1.76 -8.24
C ILE A 4 -2.70 0.22 -8.36
N ASP A 5 -2.39 -0.36 -9.52
CA ASP A 5 -2.34 -1.83 -9.69
C ASP A 5 -1.26 -2.43 -8.78
N GLY A 6 -0.11 -1.75 -8.70
CA GLY A 6 0.97 -2.12 -7.79
C GLY A 6 0.55 -2.04 -6.33
N LEU A 7 -0.17 -0.97 -5.95
CA LEU A 7 -0.69 -0.79 -4.60
C LEU A 7 -1.65 -1.91 -4.20
N LEU A 8 -2.62 -2.24 -5.06
CA LEU A 8 -3.60 -3.30 -4.81
C LEU A 8 -2.95 -4.68 -4.68
N LEU A 9 -2.00 -4.99 -5.57
CA LEU A 9 -1.23 -6.23 -5.50
C LEU A 9 -0.46 -6.32 -4.17
N GLY A 10 0.18 -5.23 -3.76
CA GLY A 10 0.92 -5.19 -2.50
C GLY A 10 0.02 -5.40 -1.29
N VAL A 11 -1.13 -4.72 -1.23
CA VAL A 11 -2.13 -4.90 -0.16
C VAL A 11 -2.54 -6.37 -0.09
N ALA A 12 -2.90 -7.00 -1.22
CA ALA A 12 -3.32 -8.40 -1.24
C ALA A 12 -2.23 -9.36 -0.73
N VAL A 13 -0.97 -9.16 -1.15
CA VAL A 13 0.17 -9.96 -0.69
C VAL A 13 0.43 -9.76 0.80
N GLY A 14 0.39 -8.51 1.27
CA GLY A 14 0.60 -8.15 2.68
C GLY A 14 -0.45 -8.75 3.60
N SER A 15 -1.72 -8.66 3.21
CA SER A 15 -2.82 -9.28 3.96
C SER A 15 -2.70 -10.80 4.02
N GLY A 16 -2.28 -11.45 2.92
CA GLY A 16 -2.01 -12.89 2.91
C GLY A 16 -0.88 -13.29 3.88
N PHE A 17 0.22 -12.55 3.87
CA PHE A 17 1.33 -12.74 4.82
C PHE A 17 0.86 -12.57 6.27
N ALA A 18 0.14 -11.50 6.56
CA ALA A 18 -0.33 -11.21 7.91
C ALA A 18 -1.33 -12.23 8.43
N ALA A 19 -2.17 -12.80 7.55
CA ALA A 19 -3.07 -13.90 7.91
C ALA A 19 -2.27 -15.13 8.37
N LEU A 20 -1.26 -15.54 7.61
CA LEU A 20 -0.39 -16.69 7.95
C LEU A 20 0.41 -16.44 9.23
N GLU A 21 0.99 -15.25 9.38
CA GLU A 21 1.72 -14.83 10.57
C GLU A 21 0.82 -14.85 11.82
N THR A 22 -0.38 -14.29 11.70
CA THR A 22 -1.38 -14.25 12.79
C THR A 22 -1.85 -15.65 13.17
N MET A 23 -2.05 -16.54 12.20
CA MET A 23 -2.35 -17.96 12.48
C MET A 23 -1.20 -18.64 13.23
N GLY A 24 0.05 -18.36 12.89
CA GLY A 24 1.22 -18.85 13.61
C GLY A 24 1.24 -18.41 15.08
N TYR A 25 1.02 -17.12 15.34
CA TYR A 25 0.92 -16.60 16.72
C TYR A 25 -0.24 -17.21 17.50
N ALA A 26 -1.42 -17.34 16.88
CA ALA A 26 -2.58 -17.95 17.51
C ALA A 26 -2.33 -19.42 17.86
N PHE A 27 -1.64 -20.17 16.99
CA PHE A 27 -1.28 -21.55 17.26
C PHE A 27 -0.29 -21.69 18.42
N VAL A 28 0.76 -20.85 18.45
CA VAL A 28 1.72 -20.82 19.57
C VAL A 28 1.03 -20.43 20.87
N ALA A 29 0.14 -19.43 20.84
CA ALA A 29 -0.64 -19.03 22.00
C ALA A 29 -1.54 -20.16 22.50
N LEU A 30 -2.25 -20.86 21.60
CA LEU A 30 -3.13 -21.99 21.97
C LEU A 30 -2.37 -23.10 22.70
N LEU A 31 -1.18 -23.45 22.21
CA LEU A 31 -0.33 -24.45 22.86
C LEU A 31 0.22 -23.93 24.21
N GLY A 32 0.71 -22.69 24.24
CA GLY A 32 1.31 -22.08 25.44
C GLY A 32 0.30 -21.84 26.58
N THR A 33 -0.97 -21.58 26.25
CA THR A 33 -2.05 -21.38 27.23
C THR A 33 -2.82 -22.66 27.55
N HIS A 34 -2.36 -23.83 27.10
CA HIS A 34 -3.03 -25.12 27.30
C HIS A 34 -4.49 -25.14 26.82
N GLY A 35 -4.77 -24.47 25.70
CA GLY A 35 -6.10 -24.44 25.09
C GLY A 35 -7.01 -23.31 25.55
N ASP A 36 -6.51 -22.28 26.27
CA ASP A 36 -7.33 -21.12 26.60
C ASP A 36 -7.73 -20.33 25.36
N LEU A 37 -9.00 -20.45 24.98
CA LEU A 37 -9.58 -19.80 23.81
C LEU A 37 -9.75 -18.29 24.01
N LEU A 38 -9.85 -17.80 25.25
CA LEU A 38 -10.04 -16.37 25.49
C LEU A 38 -8.77 -15.60 25.11
N SER A 39 -7.60 -16.07 25.56
CA SER A 39 -6.31 -15.49 25.21
C SER A 39 -6.04 -15.52 23.69
N VAL A 40 -6.34 -16.64 23.04
CA VAL A 40 -6.19 -16.79 21.58
C VAL A 40 -7.12 -15.83 20.83
N THR A 41 -8.39 -15.74 21.26
CA THR A 41 -9.37 -14.84 20.63
C THR A 41 -8.95 -13.37 20.78
N HIS A 42 -8.47 -12.97 21.95
CA HIS A 42 -7.98 -11.61 22.19
C HIS A 42 -6.78 -11.26 21.28
N LEU A 43 -5.84 -12.20 21.12
CA LEU A 43 -4.70 -12.05 20.20
C LEU A 43 -5.19 -11.90 18.75
N LEU A 44 -6.08 -12.79 18.29
CA LEU A 44 -6.63 -12.77 16.95
C LEU A 44 -7.33 -11.45 16.63
N LEU A 45 -8.19 -10.96 17.54
CA LEU A 45 -8.90 -9.70 17.37
C LEU A 45 -7.96 -8.50 17.29
N THR A 46 -6.99 -8.43 18.21
CA THR A 46 -6.01 -7.34 18.25
C THR A 46 -5.21 -7.28 16.95
N ARG A 47 -4.75 -8.43 16.45
CA ARG A 47 -4.01 -8.49 15.19
C ARG A 47 -4.89 -8.18 14.00
N ALA A 48 -6.11 -8.72 13.93
CA ALA A 48 -7.03 -8.50 12.81
C ALA A 48 -7.43 -7.02 12.65
N ILE A 49 -7.70 -6.30 13.74
CA ILE A 49 -8.09 -4.88 13.68
C ILE A 49 -6.92 -4.00 13.23
N THR A 50 -5.71 -4.36 13.63
CA THR A 50 -4.54 -3.53 13.41
C THR A 50 -3.80 -3.85 12.11
N GLU A 51 -4.04 -5.03 11.53
CA GLU A 51 -3.42 -5.53 10.29
C GLU A 51 -3.56 -4.60 9.07
N PRO A 52 -4.72 -3.96 8.80
CA PRO A 52 -4.86 -3.09 7.63
C PRO A 52 -3.87 -1.91 7.64
N GLY A 53 -3.44 -1.48 8.83
CA GLY A 53 -2.40 -0.49 9.05
C GLY A 53 -0.99 -1.07 9.20
N GLY A 54 -0.83 -2.38 9.21
CA GLY A 54 0.46 -3.07 9.26
C GLY A 54 0.89 -3.51 7.86
N HIS A 55 1.08 -4.82 7.73
CA HIS A 55 1.58 -5.47 6.52
C HIS A 55 0.86 -5.03 5.25
N ALA A 56 -0.48 -5.03 5.21
CA ALA A 56 -1.25 -4.58 4.04
C ALA A 56 -0.86 -3.18 3.56
N ALA A 57 -0.80 -2.20 4.47
CA ALA A 57 -0.43 -0.82 4.14
C ALA A 57 1.02 -0.72 3.69
N TRP A 58 1.93 -1.35 4.43
CA TRP A 58 3.36 -1.27 4.18
C TRP A 58 3.76 -1.90 2.84
N THR A 59 3.27 -3.10 2.56
CA THR A 59 3.54 -3.77 1.27
C THR A 59 2.89 -3.03 0.13
N GLY A 60 1.65 -2.55 0.29
CA GLY A 60 0.95 -1.75 -0.72
C GLY A 60 1.71 -0.47 -1.09
N LEU A 61 2.24 0.25 -0.10
CA LEU A 61 3.04 1.46 -0.34
C LEU A 61 4.38 1.15 -1.02
N ALA A 62 5.06 0.08 -0.59
CA ALA A 62 6.34 -0.33 -1.17
C ALA A 62 6.18 -0.79 -2.62
N THR A 63 5.15 -1.58 -2.94
CA THR A 63 4.89 -2.04 -4.32
C THR A 63 4.41 -0.91 -5.21
N ALA A 64 3.61 0.03 -4.70
CA ALA A 64 3.25 1.25 -5.42
C ALA A 64 4.50 2.06 -5.78
N ALA A 65 5.41 2.27 -4.82
CA ALA A 65 6.66 2.96 -5.06
C ALA A 65 7.53 2.22 -6.10
N LEU A 66 7.58 0.89 -6.04
CA LEU A 66 8.32 0.07 -7.00
C LEU A 66 7.75 0.19 -8.42
N VAL A 67 6.43 0.09 -8.58
CA VAL A 67 5.78 0.27 -9.90
C VAL A 67 6.00 1.68 -10.43
N ALA A 68 6.04 2.69 -9.57
CA ALA A 68 6.35 4.06 -9.96
C ALA A 68 7.78 4.23 -10.51
N VAL A 69 8.75 3.40 -10.11
CA VAL A 69 10.11 3.40 -10.68
C VAL A 69 10.07 3.07 -12.17
N ARG A 70 9.26 2.08 -12.57
CA ARG A 70 9.15 1.64 -13.98
C ARG A 70 8.63 2.76 -14.89
N ASN A 71 7.75 3.60 -14.38
CA ASN A 71 7.10 4.67 -15.15
C ASN A 71 7.82 6.03 -15.04
N SER A 72 8.95 6.10 -14.34
CA SER A 72 9.65 7.37 -14.10
C SER A 72 10.65 7.71 -15.19
N ARG A 73 10.69 8.98 -15.60
CA ARG A 73 11.73 9.52 -16.51
C ARG A 73 13.12 9.59 -15.84
N HIS A 74 13.17 9.64 -14.51
CA HIS A 74 14.40 9.78 -13.72
C HIS A 74 14.56 8.57 -12.80
N HIS A 75 15.09 7.46 -13.34
CA HIS A 75 15.20 6.18 -12.64
C HIS A 75 15.95 6.27 -11.30
N GLY A 76 17.06 7.00 -11.23
CA GLY A 76 17.85 7.11 -9.99
C GLY A 76 17.06 7.76 -8.84
N LEU A 77 16.34 8.86 -9.12
CA LEU A 77 15.51 9.53 -8.12
C LEU A 77 14.31 8.67 -7.71
N ALA A 78 13.72 7.94 -8.67
CA ALA A 78 12.62 7.04 -8.38
C ALA A 78 13.06 5.83 -7.52
N LEU A 79 14.24 5.27 -7.81
CA LEU A 79 14.83 4.19 -7.01
C LEU A 79 15.16 4.67 -5.60
N LEU A 80 15.70 5.88 -5.45
CA LEU A 80 15.93 6.48 -4.13
C LEU A 80 14.62 6.63 -3.34
N ARG A 81 13.55 7.11 -3.98
CA ARG A 81 12.22 7.20 -3.35
C ARG A 81 11.70 5.84 -2.91
N PHE A 82 11.83 4.82 -3.77
CA PHE A 82 11.48 3.44 -3.42
C PHE A 82 12.30 2.95 -2.22
N ALA A 83 13.62 3.15 -2.23
CA ALA A 83 14.50 2.76 -1.14
C ALA A 83 14.13 3.44 0.19
N LEU A 84 13.77 4.73 0.15
CA LEU A 84 13.28 5.46 1.33
C LEU A 84 11.95 4.91 1.85
N VAL A 85 11.00 4.60 0.97
CA VAL A 85 9.73 3.98 1.36
C VAL A 85 9.97 2.59 1.97
N PHE A 86 10.82 1.79 1.33
CA PHE A 86 11.17 0.46 1.82
C PHE A 86 11.87 0.50 3.18
N ALA A 87 12.87 1.38 3.34
CA ALA A 87 13.56 1.57 4.62
C ALA A 87 12.59 2.07 5.72
N GLY A 88 11.66 2.96 5.36
CA GLY A 88 10.58 3.40 6.26
C GLY A 88 9.71 2.23 6.70
N VAL A 89 9.28 1.37 5.78
CA VAL A 89 8.50 0.15 6.08
C VAL A 89 9.27 -0.79 7.03
N VAL A 90 10.54 -1.07 6.75
CA VAL A 90 11.37 -1.93 7.61
C VAL A 90 11.50 -1.33 9.01
N THR A 91 11.68 -0.01 9.10
CA THR A 91 11.78 0.69 10.38
C THR A 91 10.45 0.63 11.15
N LEU A 92 9.32 0.83 10.47
CA LEU A 92 8.00 0.71 11.09
C LEU A 92 7.74 -0.72 11.59
N HIS A 93 8.12 -1.73 10.82
CA HIS A 93 7.99 -3.13 11.22
C HIS A 93 8.87 -3.46 12.44
N ALA A 94 10.12 -3.01 12.44
CA ALA A 94 11.00 -3.18 13.60
C ALA A 94 10.46 -2.47 14.85
N LEU A 95 9.87 -1.27 14.68
CA LEU A 95 9.25 -0.53 15.79
C LEU A 95 7.97 -1.22 16.27
N TRP A 96 7.19 -1.80 15.35
CA TRP A 96 6.04 -2.62 15.66
C TRP A 96 6.44 -3.79 16.56
N ASP A 97 7.43 -4.58 16.14
CA ASP A 97 7.93 -5.73 16.91
C ASP A 97 8.51 -5.31 18.27
N ALA A 98 9.26 -4.21 18.31
CA ALA A 98 9.86 -3.70 19.54
C ALA A 98 8.82 -3.17 20.55
N SER A 99 7.64 -2.75 20.09
CA SER A 99 6.65 -2.09 20.95
C SER A 99 5.93 -3.04 21.93
N GLY A 100 5.95 -4.35 21.68
CA GLY A 100 5.36 -5.34 22.59
C GLY A 100 3.82 -5.30 22.74
N GLY A 101 3.11 -4.44 21.97
CA GLY A 101 1.64 -4.42 21.86
C GLY A 101 0.94 -3.16 22.39
N GLY A 102 -0.39 -3.20 22.40
CA GLY A 102 -1.24 -2.16 23.01
C GLY A 102 -1.41 -0.88 22.19
N ALA A 103 -1.27 0.28 22.84
CA ALA A 103 -1.51 1.59 22.23
C ALA A 103 -0.55 1.90 21.07
N ALA A 104 0.66 1.35 21.09
CA ALA A 104 1.64 1.51 20.02
C ALA A 104 1.17 0.87 18.70
N TYR A 105 0.53 -0.31 18.76
CA TYR A 105 -0.03 -0.97 17.57
C TYR A 105 -1.13 -0.12 16.94
N LEU A 106 -2.00 0.46 17.77
CA LEU A 106 -3.07 1.34 17.29
C LEU A 106 -2.52 2.63 16.68
N ALA A 107 -1.49 3.22 17.27
CA ALA A 107 -0.86 4.44 16.75
C ALA A 107 -0.13 4.17 15.43
N ILE A 108 0.77 3.19 15.40
CA ILE A 108 1.56 2.84 14.19
C ILE A 108 0.62 2.37 13.08
N GLY A 109 -0.34 1.50 13.40
CA GLY A 109 -1.33 1.00 12.45
C GLY A 109 -2.24 2.12 11.94
N GLY A 110 -2.76 2.98 12.82
CA GLY A 110 -3.62 4.10 12.44
C GLY A 110 -2.93 5.10 11.52
N ILE A 111 -1.68 5.48 11.82
CA ILE A 111 -0.89 6.38 10.97
C ILE A 111 -0.63 5.76 9.59
N SER A 112 -0.26 4.49 9.57
CA SER A 112 0.03 3.75 8.34
C SER A 112 -1.21 3.54 7.47
N LEU A 113 -2.36 3.24 8.09
CA LEU A 113 -3.64 3.14 7.41
C LEU A 113 -4.03 4.50 6.81
N ALA A 114 -3.88 5.59 7.56
CA ALA A 114 -4.12 6.94 7.04
C ALA A 114 -3.20 7.25 5.85
N ALA A 115 -1.92 6.86 5.92
CA ALA A 115 -0.97 7.01 4.81
C ALA A 115 -1.41 6.21 3.57
N LEU A 116 -1.81 4.94 3.73
CA LEU A 116 -2.33 4.11 2.64
C LEU A 116 -3.56 4.74 1.99
N LEU A 117 -4.54 5.18 2.80
CA LEU A 117 -5.76 5.82 2.31
C LEU A 117 -5.46 7.12 1.58
N LEU A 118 -4.56 7.95 2.12
CA LEU A 118 -4.14 9.19 1.49
C LEU A 118 -3.45 8.96 0.15
N VAL A 119 -2.53 8.00 0.07
CA VAL A 119 -1.83 7.66 -1.17
C VAL A 119 -2.81 7.12 -2.21
N THR A 120 -3.71 6.22 -1.80
CA THR A 120 -4.77 5.69 -2.67
C THR A 120 -5.66 6.82 -3.20
N TRP A 121 -6.09 7.74 -2.33
CA TRP A 121 -6.88 8.91 -2.70
C TRP A 121 -6.14 9.79 -3.72
N ARG A 122 -4.86 10.10 -3.49
CA ARG A 122 -4.04 10.92 -4.40
C ARG A 122 -3.87 10.27 -5.77
N LEU A 123 -3.59 8.96 -5.81
CA LEU A 123 -3.45 8.23 -7.06
C LEU A 123 -4.76 8.21 -7.86
N ASN A 124 -5.89 7.90 -7.20
CA ASN A 124 -7.22 7.89 -7.83
C ASN A 124 -7.63 9.28 -8.35
N HIS A 125 -7.36 10.35 -7.60
CA HIS A 125 -7.67 11.71 -8.06
C HIS A 125 -6.83 12.14 -9.26
N THR A 126 -5.58 11.70 -9.34
CA THR A 126 -4.70 12.01 -10.48
C THR A 126 -5.22 11.34 -11.75
N GLU A 127 -5.64 10.07 -11.66
CA GLU A 127 -6.20 9.33 -12.80
C GLU A 127 -7.52 9.93 -13.29
N ARG A 128 -8.40 10.35 -12.36
CA ARG A 128 -9.67 11.01 -12.71
C ARG A 128 -9.44 12.31 -13.47
N ARG A 129 -8.47 13.13 -13.05
CA ARG A 129 -8.12 14.38 -13.73
C ARG A 129 -7.60 14.14 -15.15
N SER A 130 -6.79 13.10 -15.36
CA SER A 130 -6.30 12.75 -16.70
C SER A 130 -7.42 12.28 -17.65
N GLN A 131 -8.47 11.63 -17.13
CA GLN A 131 -9.63 11.20 -17.93
C GLN A 131 -10.64 12.32 -18.19
N SER A 132 -10.68 13.35 -17.34
CA SER A 132 -11.59 14.49 -17.45
C SER A 132 -11.06 15.59 -18.38
N ALA A 133 -9.82 15.47 -18.85
CA ALA A 133 -9.26 16.42 -19.83
C ALA A 133 -10.12 16.34 -21.10
N PRO A 134 -10.68 17.47 -21.60
CA PRO A 134 -11.55 17.43 -22.74
C PRO A 134 -10.82 16.77 -23.91
N THR A 135 -11.42 15.71 -24.45
CA THR A 135 -11.05 15.18 -25.75
C THR A 135 -10.99 16.37 -26.67
N ARG A 136 -9.81 16.70 -27.23
CA ARG A 136 -9.72 17.73 -28.26
C ARG A 136 -10.84 17.42 -29.25
N PRO A 137 -11.75 18.36 -29.54
CA PRO A 137 -12.73 18.11 -30.59
C PRO A 137 -11.91 17.70 -31.81
N ASP A 138 -12.24 16.55 -32.37
CA ASP A 138 -11.66 16.06 -33.61
C ASP A 138 -11.93 17.15 -34.63
N LEU A 139 -10.99 18.08 -34.80
CA LEU A 139 -11.11 19.13 -35.79
C LEU A 139 -11.16 18.37 -37.12
N PRO A 140 -12.30 18.34 -37.82
CA PRO A 140 -12.39 17.63 -39.08
C PRO A 140 -11.36 18.28 -39.98
N PHE A 141 -10.33 17.50 -40.30
CA PHE A 141 -9.41 17.62 -41.44
C PHE A 141 -9.53 18.99 -42.12
N LEU A 142 -8.83 19.98 -41.59
CA LEU A 142 -8.60 21.22 -42.33
C LEU A 142 -7.61 20.85 -43.45
N VAL A 143 -8.17 20.25 -44.51
CA VAL A 143 -7.55 20.10 -45.82
C VAL A 143 -7.33 21.52 -46.31
N THR A 144 -6.19 22.10 -45.94
CA THR A 144 -5.69 23.28 -46.62
C THR A 144 -5.37 22.84 -48.05
N ARG A 145 -6.33 23.04 -48.96
CA ARG A 145 -6.07 23.02 -50.40
C ARG A 145 -4.92 23.97 -50.66
N ARG A 146 -3.76 23.42 -51.03
CA ARG A 146 -2.67 24.18 -51.63
C ARG A 146 -3.13 24.58 -53.02
N ALA A 147 -3.61 25.82 -53.16
CA ALA A 147 -3.88 26.41 -54.46
C ALA A 147 -2.54 26.63 -55.20
N SER A 148 -2.57 26.30 -56.47
CA SER A 148 -1.54 26.46 -57.49
C SER A 148 -0.81 27.81 -57.47
N ARG A 149 0.52 27.77 -57.65
CA ARG A 149 1.29 28.54 -58.64
C ARG A 149 2.66 27.91 -58.81
#